data_AF-A0A968XUT2-F1
#
_entry.id   AF-A0A968XUT2-F1
#
_cell.length_a   1.000
_cell.length_b   1.000
_cell.length_c   1.000
_cell.angle_alpha   90.00
_cell.angle_beta   90.00
_cell.angle_gamma   90.00
#
_symmetry.space_group_name_H-M   'P 1'
#
loop_
_entity.id
_entity.type
_entity.pdbx_description
1 polymer ?
#
loop_
_entity_poly.entity_id
_entity_poly.type
_entity_poly.pdbx_seq_one_letter_code
_entity_poly.pdbx_strand_id
1 'polypeptide(L)'
;MEASRFGLVLGGLGLLGYLVAVQWFLSQRTRRTLNPALVGAMVLTLGLGSDVLRSLDTSAAQLTQSKTETFGALVDLRTIRTLAYSAHADVNRALLDPTRTLEYDTSFQLKLNQIVRYSVTPQLPGKALKPPSRSGGLLMAVADTLQQPEEAALVAKAANALYTYRQQYEHINRLDQQGQTAAAIALTTGYQTNQLNGSFELFRDAHHKLIEIELAVFDQRLGAASQTLDRLRWQLPLASVVILGLTVFGIQCRLREYRL
;
A
#
# COMPACT_ATOMS: atom_id res chain seq x y z
N MET A 1 3.23 18.66 10.07
CA MET A 1 2.68 18.97 8.73
C MET A 1 1.80 20.21 8.71
N GLU A 2 1.18 20.63 9.81
CA GLU A 2 0.36 21.86 9.81
C GLU A 2 1.19 23.15 9.70
N ALA A 3 2.37 23.20 10.32
CA ALA A 3 3.25 24.38 10.26
C ALA A 3 3.74 24.72 8.83
N SER A 4 3.99 23.71 7.99
CA SER A 4 4.41 23.92 6.60
C SER A 4 3.26 24.36 5.69
N ARG A 5 2.05 23.86 5.94
CA ARG A 5 0.82 24.32 5.28
C ARG A 5 0.51 25.78 5.63
N PHE A 6 0.67 26.14 6.91
CA PHE A 6 0.51 27.53 7.37
C PHE A 6 1.50 28.48 6.69
N GLY A 7 2.78 28.11 6.60
CA GLY A 7 3.80 28.95 5.95
C GLY A 7 3.53 29.21 4.46
N LEU A 8 3.08 28.19 3.72
CA LEU A 8 2.71 28.31 2.31
C LEU A 8 1.46 29.19 2.10
N VAL A 9 0.45 29.03 2.95
CA VAL A 9 -0.79 29.83 2.89
C VAL A 9 -0.53 31.27 3.29
N LEU A 10 0.26 31.52 4.34
CA LEU A 10 0.68 32.86 4.75
C LEU A 10 1.52 33.55 3.68
N GLY A 11 2.46 32.84 3.06
CA GLY A 11 3.26 33.36 1.95
C GLY A 11 2.42 33.73 0.73
N GLY A 12 1.49 32.85 0.34
CA GLY A 12 0.56 33.10 -0.78
C GLY A 12 -0.39 34.26 -0.52
N LEU A 13 -0.96 34.35 0.68
CA LEU A 13 -1.80 35.47 1.11
C LEU A 13 -1.02 36.78 1.19
N GLY A 14 0.22 36.75 1.68
CA GLY A 14 1.09 37.91 1.72
C GLY A 14 1.40 38.45 0.32
N LEU A 15 1.65 37.55 -0.63
CA LEU A 15 1.93 37.92 -2.02
C LEU A 15 0.69 38.45 -2.75
N LEU A 16 -0.48 37.86 -2.51
CA LEU A 16 -1.77 38.39 -2.98
C LEU A 16 -2.08 39.76 -2.38
N GLY A 17 -1.89 39.91 -1.07
CA GLY A 17 -2.06 41.18 -0.37
C GLY A 17 -1.15 42.27 -0.92
N TYR A 18 0.12 41.93 -1.22
CA TYR A 18 1.06 42.82 -1.86
C TYR A 18 0.60 43.25 -3.26
N LEU A 19 0.17 42.29 -4.10
CA LEU A 19 -0.35 42.60 -5.44
C LEU A 19 -1.60 43.49 -5.40
N VAL A 20 -2.52 43.23 -4.47
CA VAL A 20 -3.72 44.05 -4.27
C VAL A 20 -3.35 45.45 -3.78
N ALA A 21 -2.41 45.57 -2.84
CA ALA A 21 -1.95 46.86 -2.35
C ALA A 21 -1.28 47.69 -3.46
N VAL A 22 -0.47 47.04 -4.32
CA VAL A 22 0.16 47.68 -5.48
C VAL A 22 -0.88 48.12 -6.52
N GLN A 23 -1.88 47.28 -6.82
CA GLN A 23 -2.99 47.67 -7.71
C GLN A 23 -3.79 48.83 -7.14
N TRP A 24 -4.11 48.79 -5.84
CA TRP A 24 -4.89 49.82 -5.17
C TRP A 24 -4.13 51.15 -5.13
N PHE A 25 -2.84 51.13 -4.81
CA PHE A 25 -1.98 52.31 -4.81
C PHE A 25 -1.88 52.95 -6.21
N LEU A 26 -1.70 52.13 -7.26
CA LEU A 26 -1.66 52.61 -8.64
C LEU A 26 -3.03 53.13 -9.11
N SER A 27 -4.13 52.45 -8.76
CA SER A 27 -5.49 52.84 -9.13
C SER A 27 -5.89 54.18 -8.51
N GLN A 28 -5.63 54.36 -7.20
CA GLN A 28 -5.86 55.62 -6.49
C GLN A 28 -5.08 56.79 -7.11
N ARG A 29 -3.83 56.55 -7.50
CA ARG A 29 -2.97 57.62 -8.03
C ARG A 29 -3.22 57.95 -9.51
N THR A 30 -3.70 57.00 -10.31
CA THR A 30 -3.77 57.16 -11.78
C THR A 30 -5.17 57.24 -12.39
N ARG A 31 -6.26 57.08 -11.60
CA ARG A 31 -7.67 57.23 -12.04
C ARG A 31 -8.05 56.45 -13.33
N ARG A 32 -7.33 55.38 -13.70
CA ARG A 32 -7.63 54.47 -14.83
C ARG A 32 -7.63 53.03 -14.35
N THR A 33 -8.65 52.27 -14.75
CA THR A 33 -9.26 51.25 -13.89
C THR A 33 -8.63 49.87 -13.88
N LEU A 34 -7.84 49.42 -14.86
CA LEU A 34 -7.17 48.11 -14.76
C LEU A 34 -5.86 48.08 -15.55
N ASN A 35 -4.76 47.61 -14.93
CA ASN A 35 -3.53 47.24 -15.64
C ASN A 35 -3.63 45.74 -16.00
N PRO A 36 -3.78 45.38 -17.30
CA PRO A 36 -3.97 43.99 -17.71
C PRO A 36 -2.81 43.07 -17.31
N ALA A 37 -1.58 43.59 -17.23
CA ALA A 37 -0.42 42.81 -16.78
C ALA A 37 -0.51 42.40 -15.30
N LEU A 38 -1.05 43.29 -14.46
CA LEU A 38 -1.23 43.07 -13.02
C LEU A 38 -2.43 42.17 -12.72
N VAL A 39 -3.48 42.23 -13.55
CA VAL A 39 -4.58 41.26 -13.52
C VAL A 39 -4.07 39.87 -13.92
N GLY A 40 -3.22 39.79 -14.95
CA GLY A 40 -2.57 38.54 -15.37
C GLY A 40 -1.74 37.91 -14.24
N ALA A 41 -0.95 38.70 -13.51
CA ALA A 41 -0.19 38.22 -12.37
C ALA A 41 -1.07 37.68 -11.23
N MET A 42 -2.22 38.31 -10.97
CA MET A 42 -3.16 37.90 -9.93
C MET A 42 -3.89 36.60 -10.30
N VAL A 43 -4.32 36.45 -11.55
CA VAL A 43 -4.93 35.21 -12.07
C VAL A 43 -3.92 34.06 -12.03
N LEU A 44 -2.67 34.29 -12.43
CA LEU A 44 -1.60 33.30 -12.32
C LEU A 44 -1.36 32.86 -10.88
N THR A 45 -1.30 33.82 -9.95
CA THR A 45 -1.11 33.53 -8.52
C THR A 45 -2.25 32.70 -7.95
N LEU A 46 -3.51 33.03 -8.28
CA LEU A 46 -4.68 32.28 -7.83
C LEU A 46 -4.75 30.87 -8.46
N GLY A 47 -4.43 30.75 -9.75
CA GLY A 47 -4.40 29.48 -10.45
C GLY A 47 -3.37 28.51 -9.86
N LEU A 48 -2.14 28.99 -9.65
CA LEU A 48 -1.07 28.21 -9.04
C LEU A 48 -1.36 27.88 -7.57
N GLY A 49 -1.87 28.84 -6.80
CA GLY A 49 -2.28 28.59 -5.41
C GLY A 49 -3.36 27.52 -5.32
N SER A 50 -4.33 27.55 -6.24
CA SER A 50 -5.39 26.54 -6.32
C SER A 50 -4.84 25.16 -6.73
N ASP A 51 -3.90 25.11 -7.67
CA ASP A 51 -3.26 23.86 -8.12
C ASP A 51 -2.43 23.21 -7.00
N VAL A 52 -1.65 24.02 -6.26
CA VAL A 52 -0.88 23.56 -5.09
C VAL A 52 -1.81 23.03 -3.99
N LEU A 53 -2.91 23.72 -3.68
CA LEU A 53 -3.87 23.27 -2.67
C LEU A 53 -4.53 21.94 -3.07
N ARG A 54 -4.98 21.82 -4.33
CA ARG A 54 -5.55 20.57 -4.84
C ARG A 54 -4.54 19.43 -4.85
N SER A 55 -3.30 19.70 -5.24
CA SER A 55 -2.20 18.73 -5.24
C SER A 55 -1.88 18.24 -3.83
N LEU A 56 -1.92 19.13 -2.83
CA LEU A 56 -1.69 18.79 -1.43
C LEU A 56 -2.83 17.94 -0.84
N ASP A 57 -4.08 18.23 -1.18
CA ASP A 57 -5.23 17.44 -0.67
C ASP A 57 -5.32 16.07 -1.33
N THR A 58 -5.08 15.99 -2.64
CA THR A 58 -5.00 14.70 -3.35
C THR A 58 -3.84 13.86 -2.83
N SER A 59 -2.66 14.45 -2.61
CA SER A 59 -1.52 13.75 -2.04
C SER A 59 -1.78 13.27 -0.60
N ALA A 60 -2.43 14.09 0.23
CA ALA A 60 -2.77 13.73 1.61
C ALA A 60 -3.79 12.57 1.68
N ALA A 61 -4.82 12.61 0.83
CA ALA A 61 -5.80 11.54 0.71
C ALA A 61 -5.15 10.23 0.22
N GLN A 62 -4.30 10.32 -0.81
CA GLN A 62 -3.56 9.17 -1.35
C GLN A 62 -2.58 8.58 -0.33
N LEU A 63 -1.90 9.40 0.48
CA LEU A 63 -0.98 8.92 1.53
C LEU A 63 -1.72 8.23 2.67
N THR A 64 -2.84 8.78 3.14
CA THR A 64 -3.65 8.14 4.19
C THR A 64 -4.25 6.82 3.69
N GLN A 65 -4.77 6.80 2.48
CA GLN A 65 -5.31 5.59 1.85
C GLN A 65 -4.20 4.55 1.65
N SER A 66 -3.06 4.93 1.07
CA SER A 66 -1.92 4.02 0.86
C SER A 66 -1.32 3.49 2.17
N LYS A 67 -1.33 4.29 3.24
CA LYS A 67 -0.88 3.85 4.57
C LYS A 67 -1.82 2.81 5.17
N THR A 68 -3.13 3.00 4.99
CA THR A 68 -4.11 2.10 5.63
C THR A 68 -4.26 0.80 4.84
N GLU A 69 -4.28 0.89 3.51
CA GLU A 69 -4.51 -0.26 2.64
C GLU A 69 -3.21 -1.03 2.33
N THR A 70 -2.22 -0.38 1.72
CA THR A 70 -1.02 -1.08 1.18
C THR A 70 -0.03 -1.45 2.28
N PHE A 71 0.24 -0.54 3.23
CA PHE A 71 1.14 -0.86 4.33
C PHE A 71 0.51 -1.86 5.32
N GLY A 72 -0.80 -1.76 5.56
CA GLY A 72 -1.55 -2.75 6.33
C GLY A 72 -1.43 -4.16 5.73
N ALA A 73 -1.74 -4.30 4.44
CA ALA A 73 -1.62 -5.57 3.73
C ALA A 73 -0.20 -6.14 3.76
N LEU A 74 0.84 -5.31 3.59
CA LEU A 74 2.25 -5.76 3.70
C LEU A 74 2.61 -6.26 5.11
N VAL A 75 2.12 -5.61 6.16
CA VAL A 75 2.31 -6.06 7.54
C VAL A 75 1.62 -7.40 7.76
N ASP A 76 0.39 -7.57 7.28
CA ASP A 76 -0.34 -8.82 7.37
C ASP A 76 0.35 -9.93 6.58
N LEU A 77 0.82 -9.67 5.36
CA LEU A 77 1.60 -10.62 4.57
C LEU A 77 2.90 -11.06 5.27
N ARG A 78 3.62 -10.13 5.91
CA ARG A 78 4.81 -10.48 6.71
C ARG A 78 4.46 -11.31 7.94
N THR A 79 3.35 -11.00 8.58
CA THR A 79 2.84 -11.76 9.74
C THR A 79 2.44 -13.16 9.32
N ILE A 80 1.73 -13.31 8.21
CA ILE A 80 1.39 -14.60 7.58
C ILE A 80 2.65 -15.43 7.32
N ARG A 81 3.69 -14.83 6.71
CA ARG A 81 4.98 -15.51 6.50
C ARG A 81 5.56 -16.01 7.80
N THR A 82 5.63 -15.14 8.80
CA THR A 82 6.23 -15.47 10.10
C THR A 82 5.48 -16.62 10.78
N LEU A 83 4.15 -16.56 10.79
CA LEU A 83 3.30 -17.63 11.33
C LEU A 83 3.47 -18.94 10.56
N ALA A 84 3.54 -18.89 9.22
CA ALA A 84 3.66 -20.09 8.39
C ALA A 84 5.01 -20.79 8.61
N TYR A 85 6.11 -20.04 8.62
CA TYR A 85 7.44 -20.59 8.91
C TYR A 85 7.55 -21.07 10.36
N SER A 86 6.93 -20.38 11.31
CA SER A 86 6.86 -20.83 12.71
C SER A 86 6.07 -22.14 12.84
N ALA A 87 4.94 -22.26 12.16
CA ALA A 87 4.15 -23.50 12.12
C ALA A 87 4.93 -24.64 11.46
N HIS A 88 5.66 -24.37 10.39
CA HIS A 88 6.53 -25.35 9.75
C HIS A 88 7.67 -25.83 10.66
N ALA A 89 8.22 -24.94 11.48
CA ALA A 89 9.18 -25.32 12.51
C ALA A 89 8.55 -26.22 13.59
N ASP A 90 7.29 -26.00 13.97
CA ASP A 90 6.60 -26.86 14.96
C ASP A 90 6.39 -28.27 14.42
N VAL A 91 6.07 -28.43 13.13
CA VAL A 91 5.98 -29.76 12.49
C VAL A 91 7.29 -30.53 12.64
N ASN A 92 8.42 -29.87 12.34
CA ASN A 92 9.72 -30.51 12.48
C ASN A 92 10.06 -30.83 13.95
N ARG A 93 9.68 -29.97 14.89
CA ARG A 93 9.88 -30.21 16.33
C ARG A 93 9.03 -31.36 16.85
N ALA A 94 7.79 -31.50 16.38
CA ALA A 94 6.91 -32.59 16.75
C ALA A 94 7.49 -33.97 16.43
N LEU A 95 8.29 -34.07 15.35
CA LEU A 95 9.00 -35.27 14.96
C LEU A 95 10.30 -35.51 15.76
N LEU A 96 10.95 -34.44 16.20
CA LEU A 96 12.24 -34.51 16.92
C LEU A 96 12.08 -34.66 18.44
N ASP A 97 11.00 -34.13 19.02
CA ASP A 97 10.67 -34.23 20.44
C ASP A 97 9.25 -34.83 20.63
N PRO A 98 9.16 -36.17 20.65
CA PRO A 98 7.89 -36.87 20.83
C PRO A 98 7.19 -36.57 22.16
N THR A 99 7.92 -36.09 23.17
CA THR A 99 7.35 -35.83 24.50
C THR A 99 6.44 -34.60 24.52
N ARG A 100 6.61 -33.70 23.55
CA ARG A 100 5.86 -32.44 23.43
C ARG A 100 5.05 -32.32 22.13
N THR A 101 4.85 -33.42 21.40
CA THR A 101 4.10 -33.43 20.12
C THR A 101 2.74 -32.76 20.24
N LEU A 102 2.00 -32.97 21.34
CA LEU A 102 0.70 -32.33 21.57
C LEU A 102 0.77 -30.79 21.62
N GLU A 103 1.82 -30.24 22.23
CA GLU A 103 2.04 -28.79 22.30
C GLU A 103 2.33 -28.22 20.91
N TYR A 104 3.19 -28.90 20.14
CA TYR A 104 3.54 -28.49 18.77
C TYR A 104 2.36 -28.60 17.81
N ASP A 105 1.58 -29.69 17.88
CA ASP A 105 0.35 -29.87 17.10
C ASP A 105 -0.66 -28.76 17.37
N THR A 106 -0.86 -28.42 18.65
CA THR A 106 -1.77 -27.34 19.04
C THR A 106 -1.26 -26.00 18.52
N SER A 107 0.04 -25.71 18.67
CA SER A 107 0.66 -24.47 18.19
C SER A 107 0.53 -24.33 16.66
N PHE A 108 0.79 -25.41 15.93
CA PHE A 108 0.63 -25.50 14.48
C PHE A 108 -0.80 -25.15 14.05
N GLN A 109 -1.81 -25.78 14.66
CA GLN A 109 -3.21 -25.55 14.31
C GLN A 109 -3.64 -24.11 14.61
N LEU A 110 -3.23 -23.56 15.76
CA LEU A 110 -3.51 -22.17 16.11
C LEU A 110 -2.91 -21.19 15.10
N LYS A 111 -1.64 -21.37 14.72
CA LYS A 111 -0.95 -20.51 13.73
C LYS A 111 -1.60 -20.62 12.35
N LEU A 112 -1.90 -21.83 11.87
CA LEU A 112 -2.59 -21.98 10.59
C LEU A 112 -3.99 -21.38 10.60
N ASN A 113 -4.74 -21.50 11.71
CA ASN A 113 -6.05 -20.89 11.83
C ASN A 113 -6.00 -19.35 11.94
N GLN A 114 -4.90 -18.77 12.43
CA GLN A 114 -4.70 -17.32 12.34
C GLN A 114 -4.46 -16.87 10.89
N ILE A 115 -3.76 -17.67 10.09
CA ILE A 115 -3.51 -17.38 8.67
C ILE A 115 -4.78 -17.58 7.83
N VAL A 116 -5.37 -18.77 7.88
CA VAL A 116 -6.61 -19.13 7.16
C VAL A 116 -7.51 -19.99 8.04
N ARG A 117 -8.74 -19.54 8.21
CA ARG A 117 -9.83 -20.33 8.80
C ARG A 117 -10.65 -20.95 7.68
N TYR A 118 -10.91 -22.25 7.81
CA TYR A 118 -11.80 -22.99 6.92
C TYR A 118 -13.12 -23.25 7.65
N SER A 119 -14.25 -22.99 7.01
CA SER A 119 -15.53 -23.52 7.45
C SER A 119 -15.64 -24.95 7.00
N VAL A 120 -15.80 -25.87 7.95
CA VAL A 120 -16.04 -27.28 7.64
C VAL A 120 -17.50 -27.40 7.21
N THR A 121 -17.72 -27.63 5.92
CA THR A 121 -19.01 -28.13 5.43
C THR A 121 -18.93 -29.66 5.43
N PRO A 122 -19.89 -30.40 6.02
CA PRO A 122 -19.87 -31.86 6.01
C PRO A 122 -19.77 -32.38 4.58
N GLN A 123 -18.68 -33.07 4.25
CA GLN A 123 -18.50 -33.65 2.92
C GLN A 123 -19.11 -35.06 2.90
N LEU A 124 -19.96 -35.31 1.91
CA LEU A 124 -20.49 -36.65 1.63
C LEU A 124 -19.36 -37.55 1.11
N PRO A 125 -19.24 -38.81 1.58
CA PRO A 125 -18.19 -39.72 1.13
C PRO A 125 -18.28 -39.97 -0.38
N GLY A 126 -17.13 -39.93 -1.07
CA GLY A 126 -17.00 -40.32 -2.49
C GLY A 126 -16.87 -39.20 -3.53
N LYS A 127 -16.85 -37.91 -3.14
CA LYS A 127 -16.52 -36.80 -4.06
C LYS A 127 -15.08 -36.32 -3.86
N ALA A 128 -14.44 -35.93 -4.97
CA ALA A 128 -13.13 -35.27 -4.93
C ALA A 128 -13.17 -34.10 -3.94
N LEU A 129 -12.17 -34.02 -3.05
CA LEU A 129 -12.06 -32.96 -2.05
C LEU A 129 -11.99 -31.60 -2.77
N LYS A 130 -13.12 -30.88 -2.81
CA LYS A 130 -13.07 -29.43 -3.00
C LYS A 130 -12.51 -28.83 -1.71
N PRO A 131 -11.56 -27.88 -1.79
CA PRO A 131 -11.08 -27.20 -0.60
C PRO A 131 -12.29 -26.56 0.11
N PRO A 132 -12.38 -26.68 1.44
CA PRO A 132 -13.47 -26.12 2.21
C PRO A 132 -13.56 -24.61 2.01
N SER A 133 -14.76 -24.07 2.14
CA SER A 133 -14.97 -22.62 2.05
C SER A 133 -14.14 -21.91 3.11
N ARG A 134 -13.49 -20.81 2.72
CA ARG A 134 -12.66 -19.97 3.59
C ARG A 134 -13.60 -19.08 4.42
N SER A 135 -13.43 -19.07 5.74
CA SER A 135 -14.31 -18.37 6.67
C SER A 135 -13.65 -17.21 7.41
N GLY A 136 -12.35 -16.99 7.23
CA GLY A 136 -11.62 -15.85 7.79
C GLY A 136 -10.12 -16.09 7.90
N GLY A 137 -9.46 -15.29 8.75
CA GLY A 137 -8.01 -15.28 8.96
C GLY A 137 -7.32 -14.11 8.26
N LEU A 138 -6.05 -13.90 8.57
CA LEU A 138 -5.25 -12.79 8.01
C LEU A 138 -5.21 -12.82 6.48
N LEU A 139 -5.16 -14.01 5.87
CA LEU A 139 -5.13 -14.11 4.41
C LEU A 139 -6.45 -13.65 3.77
N MET A 140 -7.59 -13.79 4.48
CA MET A 140 -8.87 -13.26 4.01
C MET A 140 -8.97 -11.76 4.23
N ALA A 141 -8.43 -11.23 5.33
CA ALA A 141 -8.34 -9.79 5.55
C ALA A 141 -7.51 -9.10 4.45
N VAL A 142 -6.39 -9.71 4.05
CA VAL A 142 -5.62 -9.27 2.87
C VAL A 142 -6.45 -9.41 1.60
N ALA A 143 -7.20 -10.50 1.42
CA ALA A 143 -8.06 -10.71 0.25
C ALA A 143 -9.09 -9.59 0.05
N ASP A 144 -9.64 -9.08 1.15
CA ASP A 144 -10.65 -8.00 1.14
C ASP A 144 -10.06 -6.64 0.73
N THR A 145 -8.74 -6.47 0.83
CA THR A 145 -8.05 -5.25 0.38
C THR A 145 -7.58 -5.31 -1.07
N LEU A 146 -7.62 -6.49 -1.70
CA LEU A 146 -7.12 -6.69 -3.06
C LEU A 146 -8.02 -6.03 -4.09
N GLN A 147 -7.40 -5.48 -5.14
CA GLN A 147 -8.11 -4.78 -6.21
C GLN A 147 -8.08 -5.56 -7.52
N GLN A 148 -7.14 -6.52 -7.66
CA GLN A 148 -6.92 -7.21 -8.94
C GLN A 148 -7.35 -8.69 -8.90
N PRO A 149 -7.91 -9.22 -10.00
CA PRO A 149 -8.29 -10.64 -10.11
C PRO A 149 -7.10 -11.60 -9.95
N GLU A 150 -5.91 -11.19 -10.39
CA GLU A 150 -4.69 -12.01 -10.27
C GLU A 150 -4.28 -12.20 -8.81
N GLU A 151 -4.36 -11.14 -7.99
CA GLU A 151 -4.09 -11.20 -6.55
C GLU A 151 -5.06 -12.17 -5.86
N ALA A 152 -6.36 -12.12 -6.22
CA ALA A 152 -7.36 -13.03 -5.68
C ALA A 152 -7.06 -14.50 -6.03
N ALA A 153 -6.55 -14.76 -7.24
CA ALA A 153 -6.10 -16.09 -7.65
C ALA A 153 -4.88 -16.57 -6.85
N LEU A 154 -3.91 -15.68 -6.56
CA LEU A 154 -2.76 -15.99 -5.73
C LEU A 154 -3.16 -16.26 -4.27
N VAL A 155 -4.10 -15.50 -3.70
CA VAL A 155 -4.66 -15.78 -2.37
C VAL A 155 -5.34 -17.15 -2.34
N ALA A 156 -6.15 -17.47 -3.36
CA ALA A 156 -6.77 -18.78 -3.46
C ALA A 156 -5.73 -19.91 -3.56
N LYS A 157 -4.66 -19.70 -4.33
CA LYS A 157 -3.55 -20.65 -4.45
C LYS A 157 -2.83 -20.85 -3.12
N ALA A 158 -2.50 -19.76 -2.41
CA ALA A 158 -1.84 -19.80 -1.10
C ALA A 158 -2.71 -20.51 -0.05
N ALA A 159 -4.02 -20.21 -0.01
CA ALA A 159 -4.95 -20.89 0.89
C ALA A 159 -5.04 -22.39 0.58
N ASN A 160 -5.27 -22.76 -0.69
CA ASN A 160 -5.37 -24.17 -1.06
C ASN A 160 -4.08 -24.95 -0.74
N ALA A 161 -2.92 -24.34 -0.94
CA ALA A 161 -1.65 -24.94 -0.55
C ALA A 161 -1.54 -25.17 0.97
N LEU A 162 -1.97 -24.21 1.80
CA LEU A 162 -2.04 -24.39 3.26
C LEU A 162 -3.05 -25.44 3.70
N TYR A 163 -4.16 -25.59 2.98
CA TYR A 163 -5.13 -26.66 3.23
C TYR A 163 -4.51 -28.03 2.96
N THR A 164 -3.87 -28.22 1.81
CA THR A 164 -3.15 -29.45 1.49
C THR A 164 -2.04 -29.72 2.49
N TYR A 165 -1.26 -28.70 2.87
CA TYR A 165 -0.21 -28.79 3.87
C TYR A 165 -0.73 -29.30 5.23
N ARG A 166 -1.87 -28.77 5.70
CA ARG A 166 -2.55 -29.24 6.91
C ARG A 166 -2.96 -30.71 6.79
N GLN A 167 -3.57 -31.10 5.67
CA GLN A 167 -3.98 -32.49 5.43
C GLN A 167 -2.79 -33.45 5.40
N GLN A 168 -1.66 -33.05 4.81
CA GLN A 168 -0.44 -33.86 4.82
C GLN A 168 0.11 -34.04 6.24
N TYR A 169 0.11 -32.98 7.06
CA TYR A 169 0.55 -33.08 8.44
C TYR A 169 -0.36 -34.02 9.27
N GLU A 170 -1.68 -33.92 9.12
CA GLU A 170 -2.63 -34.84 9.75
C GLU A 170 -2.44 -36.29 9.29
N HIS A 171 -2.01 -36.49 8.04
CA HIS A 171 -1.67 -37.82 7.53
C HIS A 171 -0.38 -38.37 8.15
N ILE A 172 0.65 -37.53 8.27
CA ILE A 172 1.93 -37.85 8.90
C ILE A 172 1.71 -38.26 10.36
N ASN A 173 0.93 -37.49 11.13
CA ASN A 173 0.64 -37.81 12.53
C ASN A 173 -0.11 -39.15 12.67
N ARG A 174 -1.03 -39.47 11.73
CA ARG A 174 -1.71 -40.78 11.72
C ARG A 174 -0.76 -41.94 11.41
N LEU A 175 0.17 -41.76 10.47
CA LEU A 175 1.16 -42.78 10.15
C LEU A 175 2.10 -43.05 11.33
N ASP A 176 2.53 -42.00 12.02
CA ASP A 176 3.38 -42.13 13.19
C ASP A 176 2.67 -42.84 14.35
N GLN A 177 1.40 -42.48 14.62
CA GLN A 177 0.55 -43.18 15.59
C GLN A 177 0.31 -44.67 15.25
N GLN A 178 0.39 -45.03 13.97
CA GLN A 178 0.29 -46.42 13.50
C GLN A 178 1.63 -47.17 13.52
N GLY A 179 2.71 -46.55 14.02
CA GLY A 179 4.06 -47.12 14.05
C GLY A 179 4.76 -47.12 12.68
N GLN A 180 4.22 -46.42 11.69
CA GLN A 180 4.76 -46.34 10.33
C GLN A 180 5.74 -45.17 10.17
N THR A 181 6.70 -45.04 11.08
CA THR A 181 7.60 -43.89 11.18
C THR A 181 8.44 -43.67 9.90
N ALA A 182 8.85 -44.73 9.21
CA ALA A 182 9.58 -44.61 7.94
C ALA A 182 8.74 -43.91 6.83
N ALA A 183 7.43 -44.22 6.77
CA ALA A 183 6.52 -43.57 5.82
C ALA A 183 6.26 -42.11 6.21
N ALA A 184 6.11 -41.84 7.51
CA ALA A 184 5.98 -40.48 8.05
C ALA A 184 7.19 -39.60 7.70
N ILE A 185 8.42 -40.12 7.86
CA ILE A 185 9.66 -39.42 7.49
C ILE A 185 9.72 -39.16 5.98
N ALA A 186 9.37 -40.14 5.14
CA ALA A 186 9.38 -39.98 3.69
C ALA A 186 8.41 -38.88 3.21
N LEU A 187 7.22 -38.80 3.81
CA LEU A 187 6.24 -37.74 3.49
C LEU A 187 6.66 -36.36 3.99
N THR A 188 7.33 -36.30 5.14
CA THR A 188 7.82 -35.04 5.72
C THR A 188 8.97 -34.46 4.90
N THR A 189 9.90 -35.31 4.46
CA THR A 189 11.12 -34.88 3.73
C THR A 189 10.89 -34.66 2.24
N GLY A 190 9.82 -35.21 1.69
CA GLY A 190 9.51 -35.14 0.27
C GLY A 190 9.04 -33.77 -0.24
N TYR A 191 9.43 -33.44 -1.47
CA TYR A 191 9.15 -32.16 -2.16
C TYR A 191 8.11 -32.24 -3.28
N GLN A 192 7.50 -33.41 -3.53
CA GLN A 192 6.41 -33.52 -4.49
C GLN A 192 5.19 -32.72 -4.03
N THR A 193 4.32 -32.30 -4.95
CA THR A 193 3.14 -31.47 -4.67
C THR A 193 2.20 -32.05 -3.60
N ASN A 194 2.15 -33.38 -3.46
CA ASN A 194 1.35 -34.09 -2.45
C ASN A 194 2.16 -34.49 -1.20
N GLN A 195 3.35 -33.94 -1.02
CA GLN A 195 4.20 -34.14 0.15
C GLN A 195 4.28 -32.84 0.96
N LEU A 196 4.74 -32.94 2.20
CA LEU A 196 4.66 -31.85 3.15
C LEU A 196 5.44 -30.61 2.66
N ASN A 197 6.71 -30.76 2.29
CA ASN A 197 7.51 -29.62 1.82
C ASN A 197 6.99 -29.07 0.49
N GLY A 198 6.56 -29.92 -0.44
CA GLY A 198 6.04 -29.46 -1.73
C GLY A 198 4.78 -28.60 -1.60
N SER A 199 3.88 -28.95 -0.68
CA SER A 199 2.70 -28.11 -0.39
C SER A 199 3.05 -26.79 0.30
N PHE A 200 4.06 -26.78 1.19
CA PHE A 200 4.57 -25.55 1.80
C PHE A 200 5.25 -24.63 0.78
N GLU A 201 6.00 -25.20 -0.17
CA GLU A 201 6.63 -24.48 -1.27
C GLU A 201 5.60 -23.79 -2.18
N LEU A 202 4.51 -24.48 -2.53
CA LEU A 202 3.42 -23.87 -3.29
C LEU A 202 2.77 -22.68 -2.58
N PHE A 203 2.64 -22.75 -1.25
CA PHE A 203 2.21 -21.62 -0.45
C PHE A 203 3.24 -20.49 -0.50
N ARG A 204 4.52 -20.80 -0.28
CA ARG A 204 5.61 -19.84 -0.26
C ARG A 204 5.70 -19.06 -1.58
N ASP A 205 5.59 -19.74 -2.71
CA ASP A 205 5.65 -19.13 -4.04
C ASP A 205 4.46 -18.19 -4.28
N ALA A 206 3.25 -18.64 -3.94
CA ALA A 206 2.05 -17.80 -4.10
C ALA A 206 2.09 -16.57 -3.17
N HIS A 207 2.54 -16.76 -1.93
CA HIS A 207 2.70 -15.72 -0.93
C HIS A 207 3.79 -14.71 -1.32
N HIS A 208 4.91 -15.18 -1.85
CA HIS A 208 5.99 -14.32 -2.31
C HIS A 208 5.53 -13.41 -3.45
N LYS A 209 4.81 -13.95 -4.43
CA LYS A 209 4.24 -13.16 -5.53
C LYS A 209 3.25 -12.10 -5.03
N LEU A 210 2.43 -12.42 -4.03
CA LEU A 210 1.56 -11.41 -3.40
C LEU A 210 2.37 -10.26 -2.79
N ILE A 211 3.46 -10.56 -2.09
CA ILE A 211 4.35 -9.51 -1.56
C ILE A 211 4.95 -8.67 -2.69
N GLU A 212 5.41 -9.28 -3.77
CA GLU A 212 6.00 -8.55 -4.91
C GLU A 212 5.00 -7.59 -5.56
N ILE A 213 3.76 -8.04 -5.77
CA ILE A 213 2.69 -7.21 -6.32
C ILE A 213 2.39 -6.02 -5.38
N GLU A 214 2.18 -6.28 -4.10
CA GLU A 214 1.89 -5.22 -3.12
C GLU A 214 3.05 -4.22 -2.97
N LEU A 215 4.30 -4.71 -3.05
CA LEU A 215 5.48 -3.85 -3.02
C LEU A 215 5.58 -2.98 -4.28
N ALA A 216 5.27 -3.54 -5.46
CA ALA A 216 5.24 -2.78 -6.70
C ALA A 216 4.14 -1.69 -6.67
N VAL A 217 2.96 -2.01 -6.13
CA VAL A 217 1.88 -1.03 -5.93
C VAL A 217 2.32 0.08 -4.96
N PHE A 218 2.98 -0.29 -3.87
CA PHE A 218 3.54 0.67 -2.91
C PHE A 218 4.56 1.60 -3.57
N ASP A 219 5.54 1.05 -4.30
CA ASP A 219 6.58 1.81 -4.97
C ASP A 219 6.02 2.73 -6.06
N GLN A 220 5.00 2.26 -6.81
CA GLN A 220 4.31 3.08 -7.80
C GLN A 220 3.60 4.28 -7.14
N ARG A 221 2.89 4.05 -6.03
CA ARG A 221 2.21 5.12 -5.27
C ARG A 221 3.21 6.11 -4.69
N LEU A 222 4.34 5.63 -4.17
CA LEU A 222 5.42 6.49 -3.67
C LEU A 222 6.07 7.32 -4.79
N GLY A 223 6.27 6.73 -5.96
CA GLY A 223 6.80 7.41 -7.16
C GLY A 223 5.86 8.49 -7.70
N ALA A 224 4.55 8.26 -7.70
CA ALA A 224 3.57 9.28 -8.10
C ALA A 224 3.57 10.49 -7.14
N ALA A 225 3.70 10.24 -5.83
CA ALA A 225 3.81 11.29 -4.83
C ALA A 225 5.13 12.10 -5.00
N SER A 226 6.26 11.43 -5.27
CA SER A 226 7.54 12.13 -5.49
C SER A 226 7.55 12.97 -6.77
N GLN A 227 7.00 12.46 -7.87
CA GLN A 227 6.86 13.23 -9.12
C GLN A 227 6.02 14.50 -8.95
N THR A 228 4.97 14.43 -8.13
CA THR A 228 4.13 15.59 -7.82
C THR A 228 4.95 16.66 -7.08
N LEU A 229 5.74 16.26 -6.08
CA LEU A 229 6.63 17.16 -5.36
C LEU A 229 7.75 17.74 -6.24
N ASP A 230 8.32 16.93 -7.14
CA ASP A 230 9.34 17.36 -8.09
C ASP A 230 8.80 18.40 -9.09
N ARG A 231 7.56 18.23 -9.55
CA ARG A 231 6.89 19.21 -10.40
C ARG A 231 6.73 20.55 -9.69
N LEU A 232 6.27 20.53 -8.43
CA LEU A 232 6.14 21.75 -7.61
C LEU A 232 7.49 22.45 -7.40
N ARG A 233 8.59 21.68 -7.24
CA ARG A 233 9.95 22.22 -7.07
C ARG A 233 10.38 23.14 -8.21
N TRP A 234 9.98 22.86 -9.45
CA TRP A 234 10.33 23.67 -10.62
C TRP A 234 9.26 24.71 -10.98
N GLN A 235 7.98 24.38 -10.78
CA GLN A 235 6.88 25.30 -11.09
C GLN A 235 6.89 26.54 -10.20
N LEU A 236 7.19 26.39 -8.90
CA LEU A 236 7.22 27.50 -7.95
C LEU A 236 8.24 28.60 -8.31
N PRO A 237 9.54 28.32 -8.51
CA PRO A 237 10.51 29.36 -8.86
C PRO A 237 10.23 29.96 -10.23
N LEU A 238 9.81 29.15 -11.22
CA LEU A 238 9.45 29.65 -12.55
C LEU A 238 8.28 30.64 -12.48
N ALA A 239 7.23 30.28 -11.74
CA ALA A 239 6.09 31.16 -11.51
C ALA A 239 6.48 32.45 -10.79
N SER A 240 7.34 32.38 -9.77
CA SER A 240 7.85 33.56 -9.08
C SER A 240 8.56 34.52 -10.04
N VAL A 241 9.39 34.00 -10.95
CA VAL A 241 10.07 34.80 -11.97
C VAL A 241 9.08 35.46 -12.93
N VAL A 242 8.07 34.73 -13.39
CA VAL A 242 7.02 35.27 -14.29
C VAL A 242 6.20 36.36 -13.61
N ILE A 243 5.78 36.15 -12.36
CA ILE A 243 5.02 37.14 -11.57
C ILE A 243 5.86 38.41 -11.34
N LEU A 244 7.14 38.24 -11.00
CA LEU A 244 8.07 39.36 -10.81
C LEU A 244 8.26 40.14 -12.12
N GLY A 245 8.43 39.44 -13.25
CA GLY A 245 8.51 40.04 -14.58
C GLY A 245 7.26 40.84 -14.96
N LEU A 246 6.06 40.27 -14.77
CA LEU A 246 4.79 40.96 -15.03
C LEU A 246 4.59 42.18 -14.14
N THR A 247 5.03 42.11 -12.88
CA THR A 247 4.97 43.23 -11.93
C THR A 247 5.89 44.36 -12.38
N VAL A 248 7.15 44.06 -12.70
CA VAL A 248 8.14 45.05 -13.18
C VAL A 248 7.69 45.66 -14.50
N PHE A 249 7.24 44.85 -15.46
CA PHE A 249 6.75 45.32 -16.76
C PHE A 249 5.52 46.22 -16.60
N GLY A 250 4.57 45.84 -15.75
CA GLY A 250 3.39 46.64 -15.46
C GLY A 250 3.72 48.01 -14.85
N ILE A 251 4.74 48.08 -13.98
CA ILE A 251 5.25 49.34 -13.40
C ILE A 251 5.98 50.17 -14.46
N GLN A 252 6.89 49.56 -15.24
CA GLN A 252 7.70 50.25 -16.24
C GLN A 252 6.88 50.84 -17.39
N CYS A 253 5.89 50.09 -17.88
CA CYS A 253 5.01 50.56 -18.95
C CYS A 253 4.27 51.84 -18.53
N ARG A 254 3.81 51.89 -17.26
CA ARG A 254 3.20 53.09 -16.69
C ARG A 254 4.18 54.24 -16.47
N LEU A 255 5.41 53.97 -16.02
CA LEU A 255 6.42 55.03 -15.84
C LEU A 255 6.83 55.70 -17.16
N ARG A 256 6.80 54.97 -18.28
CA ARG A 256 7.06 55.55 -19.61
C ARG A 256 5.98 56.51 -20.07
N GLU A 257 4.72 56.25 -19.74
CA GLU A 257 3.60 57.15 -20.08
C GLU A 257 3.68 58.51 -19.37
N TYR A 258 4.34 58.61 -18.20
CA TYR A 258 4.48 59.86 -17.43
C TYR A 258 5.77 60.63 -17.69
N ARG A 259 6.66 60.12 -18.56
CA ARG A 259 7.92 60.79 -18.94
C ARG A 259 7.82 61.56 -20.27
N LEU A 260 6.69 61.47 -20.96
CA LEU A 260 6.32 62.26 -22.13
C LEU A 260 5.42 63.41 -21.71
#